data_AF-A0A194XX00-F1
#
_entry.id   AF-A0A194XX00-F1
#
_cell.length_a   1.000
_cell.length_b   1.000
_cell.length_c   1.000
_cell.angle_alpha   90.00
_cell.angle_beta   90.00
_cell.angle_gamma   90.00
#
_symmetry.space_group_name_H-M   'P 1'
#
loop_
_entity.id
_entity.type
_entity.pdbx_description
1 polymer ?
#
loop_
_entity_poly.entity_id
_entity_poly.type
_entity_poly.pdbx_seq_one_letter_code
_entity_poly.pdbx_strand_id
1 'polypeptide(L)'
;MNVQCQCGAIRFQTPLPKPLAVYICHCDECRRQSSSAFGCSAIFPKFELPGKRGKGKEGGGQRGLSCYSRPTSSGHQLNCYFCTNCGTRLIHSTPGKDVVSVKGGCIEGLDWSTARHIWCKRAMIPIPEGVERDEEEPADETYGDMSMSDGGDDRRSRARLVEGSTICPELKIESSQAKDREKVTLKRGEEEDEIRG
;
A
#
# COMPACT_ATOMS: atom_id res chain seq x y z
N MET A 1 1.82 -14.32 -8.52
CA MET A 1 0.65 -14.43 -7.61
C MET A 1 -0.37 -13.36 -7.97
N ASN A 2 -1.66 -13.67 -7.91
CA ASN A 2 -2.72 -12.68 -8.17
C ASN A 2 -2.86 -11.71 -6.99
N VAL A 3 -3.00 -10.43 -7.30
CA VAL A 3 -3.19 -9.37 -6.31
C VAL A 3 -4.34 -8.49 -6.73
N GLN A 4 -5.22 -8.14 -5.80
CA GLN A 4 -6.32 -7.21 -6.08
C GLN A 4 -6.63 -6.28 -4.89
N CYS A 5 -7.14 -5.08 -5.18
CA CYS A 5 -7.73 -4.24 -4.14
C CYS A 5 -9.13 -4.70 -3.75
N GLN A 6 -9.70 -4.13 -2.68
CA GLN A 6 -11.02 -4.51 -2.17
C GLN A 6 -12.13 -4.41 -3.22
N CYS A 7 -12.15 -3.35 -4.04
CA CYS A 7 -13.17 -3.18 -5.08
C CYS A 7 -12.81 -3.87 -6.41
N GLY A 8 -11.64 -4.51 -6.50
CA GLY A 8 -11.19 -5.20 -7.71
C GLY A 8 -10.84 -4.30 -8.91
N ALA A 9 -10.82 -2.97 -8.76
CA ALA A 9 -10.45 -2.04 -9.82
C ALA A 9 -8.96 -2.10 -10.18
N ILE A 10 -8.10 -2.42 -9.19
CA ILE A 10 -6.67 -2.68 -9.39
C ILE A 10 -6.43 -4.17 -9.19
N ARG A 11 -5.82 -4.81 -10.19
CA ARG A 11 -5.53 -6.26 -10.28
C ARG A 11 -4.21 -6.52 -11.00
N PHE A 12 -3.25 -7.22 -10.40
CA PHE A 12 -1.99 -7.48 -11.09
C PHE A 12 -1.40 -8.80 -10.66
N GLN A 13 -0.38 -9.24 -11.39
CA GLN A 13 0.40 -10.42 -11.03
C GLN A 13 1.77 -10.01 -10.50
N THR A 14 2.18 -10.62 -9.39
CA THR A 14 3.56 -10.50 -8.88
C THR A 14 4.53 -11.20 -9.84
N PRO A 15 5.80 -10.73 -9.93
CA PRO A 15 6.77 -11.25 -10.89
C PRO A 15 7.22 -12.69 -10.60
N LEU A 16 7.00 -13.17 -9.36
CA LEU A 16 7.34 -14.52 -8.93
C LEU A 16 6.10 -15.26 -8.39
N PRO A 17 6.07 -16.60 -8.46
CA PRO A 17 5.00 -17.41 -7.90
C PRO A 17 5.03 -17.46 -6.36
N LYS A 18 6.17 -17.10 -5.74
CA LYS A 18 6.35 -16.98 -4.29
C LYS A 18 7.14 -15.69 -3.97
N PRO A 19 6.88 -15.03 -2.83
CA PRO A 19 7.67 -13.88 -2.40
C PRO A 19 9.06 -14.29 -1.93
N LEU A 20 9.97 -13.33 -1.86
CA LEU A 20 11.30 -13.48 -1.26
C LEU A 20 11.21 -13.59 0.28
N ALA A 21 10.25 -12.89 0.88
CA ALA A 21 9.99 -12.92 2.32
C ALA A 21 8.53 -12.50 2.61
N VAL A 22 7.99 -12.94 3.73
CA VAL A 22 6.68 -12.52 4.25
C VAL A 22 6.87 -11.96 5.66
N TYR A 23 6.31 -10.77 5.91
CA TYR A 23 6.41 -10.10 7.19
C TYR A 23 5.04 -9.75 7.76
N ILE A 24 4.91 -9.95 9.08
CA ILE A 24 3.84 -9.43 9.92
C ILE A 24 4.45 -8.39 10.85
N CYS A 25 4.21 -7.11 10.55
CA CYS A 25 4.81 -5.99 11.29
C CYS A 25 3.83 -5.38 12.28
N HIS A 26 4.27 -5.25 13.53
CA HIS A 26 3.47 -4.76 14.66
C HIS A 26 3.70 -3.28 14.98
N CYS A 27 4.51 -2.57 14.18
CA CYS A 27 4.79 -1.15 14.42
C CYS A 27 3.56 -0.25 14.21
N ASP A 28 3.55 0.94 14.81
CA ASP A 28 2.42 1.87 14.78
C ASP A 28 2.00 2.24 13.35
N GLU A 29 2.98 2.45 12.46
CA GLU A 29 2.72 2.81 11.07
C GLU A 29 2.00 1.67 10.33
N CYS A 30 2.45 0.42 10.50
CA CYS A 30 1.82 -0.74 9.90
C CYS A 30 0.43 -1.02 10.47
N ARG A 31 0.20 -0.78 11.77
CA ARG A 31 -1.13 -0.86 12.40
C ARG A 31 -2.10 0.18 11.84
N ARG A 32 -1.68 1.45 11.81
CA ARG A 32 -2.49 2.56 11.29
C ARG A 32 -2.82 2.38 9.80
N GLN A 33 -1.83 1.99 9.01
CA GLN A 33 -2.01 1.76 7.59
C GLN A 33 -2.98 0.61 7.28
N SER A 34 -2.88 -0.50 8.01
CA SER A 34 -3.74 -1.66 7.81
C SER A 34 -5.10 -1.50 8.48
N SER A 35 -5.27 -0.50 9.36
CA SER A 35 -6.42 -0.37 10.25
C SER A 35 -6.67 -1.66 11.05
N SER A 36 -5.60 -2.34 11.45
CA SER A 36 -5.63 -3.64 12.14
C SER A 36 -4.54 -3.72 13.23
N ALA A 37 -4.50 -4.84 13.95
CA ALA A 37 -3.52 -5.13 15.00
C ALA A 37 -2.07 -5.20 14.50
N PHE A 38 -1.87 -5.43 13.19
CA PHE A 38 -0.58 -5.53 12.51
C PHE A 38 -0.76 -5.31 11.00
N GLY A 39 0.33 -4.99 10.30
CA GLY A 39 0.36 -4.92 8.84
C GLY A 39 1.11 -6.10 8.23
N CYS A 40 0.52 -6.71 7.18
CA CYS A 40 1.15 -7.81 6.45
C CYS A 40 1.74 -7.35 5.12
N SER A 41 2.96 -7.76 4.81
CA SER A 41 3.60 -7.47 3.52
C SER A 41 4.41 -8.68 3.02
N ALA A 42 4.43 -8.86 1.72
CA ALA A 42 5.25 -9.85 1.04
C ALA A 42 6.24 -9.13 0.10
N ILE A 43 7.50 -9.53 0.15
CA ILE A 43 8.59 -8.89 -0.59
C ILE A 43 8.75 -9.55 -1.95
N PHE A 44 8.82 -8.75 -3.01
CA PHE A 44 9.09 -9.19 -4.37
C PHE A 44 10.20 -8.35 -4.98
N PRO A 45 10.94 -8.88 -5.97
CA PRO A 45 11.78 -8.05 -6.84
C PRO A 45 10.96 -6.91 -7.42
N LYS A 46 11.58 -5.74 -7.61
CA LYS A 46 10.93 -4.57 -8.19
C LYS A 46 10.37 -4.91 -9.57
N PHE A 47 9.12 -4.50 -9.80
CA PHE A 47 8.42 -4.70 -11.06
C PHE A 47 7.64 -3.43 -11.44
N GLU A 48 7.19 -3.36 -12.69
CA GLU A 48 6.37 -2.25 -13.15
C GLU A 48 5.04 -2.21 -12.41
N LEU A 49 4.75 -1.07 -11.77
CA LEU A 49 3.51 -0.89 -11.03
C LEU A 49 2.31 -0.84 -11.99
N PRO A 50 1.18 -1.47 -11.62
CA PRO A 50 -0.05 -1.38 -12.40
C PRO A 50 -0.47 0.08 -12.59
N GLY A 51 -0.80 0.47 -13.82
CA GLY A 51 -1.27 1.82 -14.14
C GLY A 51 -0.19 2.87 -14.50
N LYS A 52 1.10 2.53 -14.52
CA LYS A 52 2.14 3.44 -15.06
C LYS A 52 2.13 3.57 -16.58
N ARG A 53 1.49 2.66 -17.31
CA ARG A 53 1.32 2.73 -18.77
C ARG A 53 0.16 3.65 -19.13
N GLY A 54 0.49 4.93 -19.35
CA GLY A 54 -0.11 5.83 -20.34
C GLY A 54 -1.58 6.23 -20.20
N LYS A 55 -1.86 7.50 -20.48
CA LYS A 55 -3.19 7.99 -20.84
C LYS A 55 -3.64 7.42 -22.20
N GLY A 56 -3.80 6.10 -22.31
CA GLY A 56 -4.48 5.47 -23.44
C GLY A 56 -5.98 5.59 -23.21
N LYS A 57 -6.66 6.37 -24.06
CA LYS A 57 -8.10 6.20 -24.26
C LYS A 57 -8.31 4.82 -24.89
N GLU A 58 -9.31 4.11 -24.37
CA GLU A 58 -9.87 2.85 -24.91
C GLU A 58 -9.01 1.60 -24.70
N GLY A 59 -9.44 0.75 -23.75
CA GLY A 59 -8.90 -0.59 -23.51
C GLY A 59 -8.31 -0.81 -22.12
N GLY A 60 -9.15 -1.03 -21.10
CA GLY A 60 -8.78 -1.80 -19.88
C GLY A 60 -7.64 -1.30 -18.97
N GLY A 61 -7.14 -0.08 -19.15
CA GLY A 61 -6.08 0.49 -18.31
C GLY A 61 -6.55 0.75 -16.87
N GLN A 62 -5.77 0.25 -15.89
CA GLN A 62 -6.07 0.29 -14.45
C GLN A 62 -5.96 1.71 -13.89
N ARG A 63 -6.99 2.51 -14.10
CA ARG A 63 -7.11 3.85 -13.53
C ARG A 63 -7.31 3.76 -12.01
N GLY A 64 -6.78 4.75 -11.29
CA GLY A 64 -7.05 4.91 -9.87
C GLY A 64 -6.03 4.28 -8.92
N LEU A 65 -4.76 4.15 -9.33
CA LEU A 65 -3.65 4.00 -8.38
C LEU A 65 -3.05 5.39 -8.11
N SER A 66 -2.96 5.78 -6.84
CA SER A 66 -2.29 7.01 -6.41
C SER A 66 -1.18 6.69 -5.42
N CYS A 67 -0.30 7.66 -5.17
CA CYS A 67 0.86 7.53 -4.29
C CYS A 67 0.82 8.58 -3.17
N TYR A 68 0.97 8.10 -1.95
CA TYR A 68 1.25 8.90 -0.78
C TYR A 68 2.71 8.65 -0.37
N SER A 69 3.49 9.71 -0.20
CA SER A 69 4.92 9.60 0.11
C SER A 69 5.20 10.14 1.51
N ARG A 70 5.94 9.37 2.33
CA ARG A 70 6.41 9.80 3.66
C ARG A 70 7.81 9.29 4.04
N PRO A 71 8.56 9.99 4.90
CA PRO A 71 9.87 9.54 5.38
C PRO A 71 9.74 8.35 6.36
N THR A 72 10.70 7.42 6.32
CA THR A 72 10.89 6.35 7.32
C THR A 72 11.64 6.90 8.52
N SER A 73 11.58 6.18 9.64
CA SER A 73 12.47 6.38 10.80
C SER A 73 13.96 6.20 10.46
N SER A 74 14.29 5.44 9.41
CA SER A 74 15.65 5.28 8.87
C SER A 74 16.03 6.35 7.83
N GLY A 75 15.19 7.36 7.60
CA GLY A 75 15.49 8.49 6.71
C GLY A 75 15.16 8.28 5.23
N HIS A 76 14.87 7.04 4.81
CA HIS A 76 14.42 6.75 3.44
C HIS A 76 13.01 7.28 3.15
N GLN A 77 12.80 7.78 1.93
CA GLN A 77 11.47 8.07 1.39
C GLN A 77 10.73 6.77 1.07
N LEU A 78 9.50 6.62 1.55
CA LEU A 78 8.63 5.48 1.21
C LEU A 78 7.48 5.97 0.34
N ASN A 79 7.27 5.31 -0.78
CA ASN A 79 6.15 5.53 -1.68
C ASN A 79 5.08 4.48 -1.42
N CYS A 80 3.89 4.93 -1.03
CA CYS A 80 2.79 4.09 -0.59
C CYS A 80 1.65 4.14 -1.60
N TYR A 81 1.57 3.16 -2.49
CA TYR A 81 0.57 3.09 -3.55
C TYR A 81 -0.76 2.48 -3.07
N PHE A 82 -1.85 3.12 -3.42
CA PHE A 82 -3.20 2.74 -2.99
C PHE A 82 -4.24 2.97 -4.07
N CYS A 83 -5.34 2.22 -3.99
CA CYS A 83 -6.49 2.38 -4.87
C CYS A 83 -7.28 3.64 -4.46
N THR A 84 -7.49 4.58 -5.37
CA THR A 84 -8.28 5.80 -5.12
C THR A 84 -9.77 5.54 -5.04
N ASN A 85 -10.25 4.37 -5.47
CA ASN A 85 -11.67 4.02 -5.42
C ASN A 85 -12.08 3.43 -4.06
N CYS A 86 -11.25 2.59 -3.44
CA CYS A 86 -11.57 1.92 -2.16
C CYS A 86 -10.57 2.21 -1.03
N GLY A 87 -9.51 2.97 -1.27
CA GLY A 87 -8.50 3.28 -0.27
C GLY A 87 -7.51 2.15 0.05
N THR A 88 -7.72 0.93 -0.46
CA THR A 88 -6.83 -0.22 -0.18
C THR A 88 -5.39 0.09 -0.58
N ARG A 89 -4.48 0.00 0.38
CA ARG A 89 -3.03 0.05 0.14
C ARG A 89 -2.58 -1.25 -0.51
N LEU A 90 -1.78 -1.16 -1.57
CA LEU A 90 -1.36 -2.32 -2.36
C LEU A 90 0.15 -2.54 -2.38
N ILE A 91 0.94 -1.49 -2.60
CA ILE A 91 2.38 -1.62 -2.83
C ILE A 91 3.12 -0.51 -2.11
N HIS A 92 4.25 -0.86 -1.49
CA HIS A 92 5.25 0.08 -1.02
C HIS A 92 6.54 -0.07 -1.83
N SER A 93 7.16 1.04 -2.18
CA SER A 93 8.51 1.06 -2.74
C SER A 93 9.37 2.12 -2.06
N THR A 94 10.66 1.87 -1.99
CA THR A 94 11.66 2.82 -1.51
C THR A 94 12.57 3.15 -2.69
N PRO A 95 12.73 4.43 -3.07
CA PRO A 95 13.70 4.81 -4.10
C PRO A 95 15.09 4.26 -3.77
N GLY A 96 15.77 3.70 -4.77
CA GLY A 96 17.10 3.07 -4.60
C GLY A 96 17.07 1.59 -4.20
N LYS A 97 15.94 1.03 -3.73
CA LYS A 97 15.81 -0.41 -3.49
C LYS A 97 15.29 -1.15 -4.73
N ASP A 98 15.80 -2.37 -4.95
CA ASP A 98 15.38 -3.27 -6.04
C ASP A 98 14.31 -4.28 -5.65
N VAL A 99 13.63 -4.00 -4.53
CA VAL A 99 12.48 -4.76 -4.05
C VAL A 99 11.29 -3.85 -3.78
N VAL A 100 10.10 -4.43 -3.78
CA VAL A 100 8.85 -3.79 -3.37
C VAL A 100 8.12 -4.67 -2.36
N SER A 101 7.37 -4.03 -1.47
CA SER A 101 6.48 -4.72 -0.53
C SER A 101 5.05 -4.68 -1.08
N VAL A 102 4.49 -5.84 -1.44
CA VAL A 102 3.07 -5.99 -1.77
C VAL A 102 2.29 -6.30 -0.50
N LYS A 103 1.13 -5.67 -0.27
CA LYS A 103 0.35 -5.88 0.96
C LYS A 103 -0.29 -7.27 0.97
N GLY A 104 0.07 -8.06 1.98
CA GLY A 104 -0.22 -9.50 2.02
C GLY A 104 -1.71 -9.82 1.97
N GLY A 105 -2.55 -9.01 2.61
CA GLY A 105 -4.01 -9.18 2.57
C GLY A 105 -4.66 -8.96 1.20
N CYS A 106 -3.91 -8.46 0.21
CA CYS A 106 -4.36 -8.30 -1.17
C CYS A 106 -3.91 -9.45 -2.08
N ILE A 107 -3.10 -10.39 -1.59
CA ILE A 107 -2.47 -11.47 -2.38
C ILE A 107 -3.24 -12.77 -2.19
N GLU A 108 -3.68 -13.38 -3.28
CA GLU A 108 -4.31 -14.69 -3.25
C GLU A 108 -3.26 -15.81 -3.05
N GLY A 109 -3.55 -16.74 -2.14
CA GLY A 109 -2.72 -17.93 -1.93
C GLY A 109 -1.36 -17.65 -1.27
N LEU A 110 -1.22 -16.56 -0.50
CA LEU A 110 -0.01 -16.29 0.27
C LEU A 110 0.18 -17.35 1.37
N ASP A 111 1.38 -17.93 1.44
CA ASP A 111 1.76 -18.88 2.48
C ASP A 111 2.17 -18.14 3.76
N TRP A 112 1.22 -18.02 4.68
CA TRP A 112 1.40 -17.35 5.97
C TRP A 112 2.32 -18.12 6.94
N SER A 113 2.59 -19.40 6.70
CA SER A 113 3.48 -20.19 7.58
C SER A 113 4.95 -19.72 7.52
N THR A 114 5.31 -19.02 6.44
CA THR A 114 6.65 -18.44 6.23
C THR A 114 6.80 -17.03 6.81
N ALA A 115 5.77 -16.50 7.46
CA ALA A 115 5.74 -15.13 7.93
C ALA A 115 6.61 -14.92 9.17
N ARG A 116 7.57 -13.99 9.08
CA ARG A 116 8.35 -13.51 10.21
C ARG A 116 7.65 -12.32 10.87
N HIS A 117 7.54 -12.34 12.20
CA HIS A 117 6.93 -11.27 12.97
C HIS A 117 7.98 -10.22 13.37
N ILE A 118 7.78 -8.95 13.07
CA ILE A 118 8.74 -7.88 13.40
C ILE A 118 8.09 -6.77 14.22
N TRP A 119 8.89 -6.03 14.98
CA TRP A 119 8.42 -5.02 15.94
C TRP A 119 7.53 -5.58 17.07
N CYS A 120 7.83 -6.80 17.53
CA CYS A 120 6.96 -7.58 18.43
C CYS A 120 6.70 -6.93 19.80
N LYS A 121 7.56 -6.01 20.27
CA LYS A 121 7.31 -5.20 21.47
C LYS A 121 6.00 -4.40 21.41
N ARG A 122 5.48 -4.16 20.21
CA ARG A 122 4.26 -3.36 19.95
C ARG A 122 3.04 -4.21 19.58
N ALA A 123 3.15 -5.53 19.65
CA ALA A 123 2.07 -6.44 19.31
C ALA A 123 0.83 -6.17 20.17
N MET A 124 -0.33 -6.02 19.53
CA MET A 124 -1.63 -5.85 20.21
C MET A 124 -2.31 -7.18 20.52
N ILE A 125 -1.85 -8.26 19.90
CA ILE A 125 -2.39 -9.60 20.04
C ILE A 125 -1.27 -10.60 20.28
N PRO A 126 -1.56 -11.79 20.84
CA PRO A 126 -0.57 -12.85 20.98
C PRO A 126 0.07 -13.22 19.63
N ILE A 127 1.38 -13.42 19.66
CA ILE A 127 2.15 -13.95 18.53
C ILE A 127 2.21 -15.48 18.70
N PRO A 128 1.89 -16.28 17.66
CA PRO A 128 1.95 -17.74 17.75
C PRO A 128 3.32 -18.24 18.24
N GLU A 129 3.33 -19.34 18.99
CA GLU A 129 4.57 -19.96 19.43
C GLU A 129 5.31 -20.61 18.25
N GLY A 130 6.64 -20.60 18.30
CA GLY A 130 7.49 -21.25 17.29
C GLY A 130 7.69 -20.48 15.98
N VAL A 131 7.09 -19.29 15.81
CA VAL A 131 7.33 -18.45 14.62
C VAL A 131 8.59 -17.61 14.76
N GLU A 132 9.26 -17.35 13.65
CA GLU A 132 10.37 -16.40 13.61
C GLU A 132 9.87 -15.00 14.00
N ARG A 133 10.60 -14.35 14.91
CA ARG A 133 10.21 -13.03 15.39
C ARG A 133 11.39 -12.17 15.84
N ASP A 134 11.24 -10.86 15.65
CA ASP A 134 12.16 -9.84 16.16
C ASP A 134 11.41 -8.79 16.98
N GLU A 135 12.08 -8.26 17.98
CA GLU A 135 11.54 -7.19 18.81
C GLU A 135 11.40 -5.86 18.05
N GLU A 136 12.21 -5.64 17.00
CA GLU A 136 12.35 -4.40 16.23
C GLU A 136 12.52 -4.70 14.72
N GLU A 137 13.29 -3.88 14.00
CA GLU A 137 13.63 -4.10 12.58
C GLU A 137 14.55 -5.33 12.44
N PRO A 138 14.34 -6.20 11.42
CA PRO A 138 15.17 -7.39 11.26
C PRO A 138 16.61 -7.01 10.90
N ALA A 139 17.58 -7.64 11.57
CA ALA A 139 19.02 -7.36 11.39
C ALA A 139 19.53 -7.69 9.97
N ASP A 140 18.85 -8.59 9.25
CA ASP A 140 19.28 -9.14 7.98
C ASP A 140 18.32 -8.74 6.84
N GLU A 141 18.18 -7.44 6.54
CA GLU A 141 17.48 -6.98 5.32
C GLU A 141 18.34 -7.24 4.06
N THR A 142 18.64 -8.51 3.78
CA THR A 142 19.53 -8.92 2.67
C THR A 142 18.91 -8.80 1.27
N TYR A 143 17.61 -8.50 1.17
CA TYR A 143 16.89 -8.47 -0.10
C TYR A 143 17.05 -7.17 -0.91
N GLY A 144 17.74 -6.15 -0.38
CA GLY A 144 17.79 -4.81 -0.99
C GLY A 144 19.17 -4.18 -1.12
N ASP A 145 20.24 -4.86 -0.70
CA ASP A 145 21.62 -4.36 -0.82
C ASP A 145 22.32 -5.01 -2.03
N MET A 146 22.12 -4.39 -3.19
CA MET A 146 23.04 -4.52 -4.31
C MET A 146 23.37 -3.12 -4.83
N SER A 147 24.01 -2.30 -4.00
CA SER A 147 24.69 -1.10 -4.50
C SER A 147 25.94 -0.79 -3.69
N MET A 148 27.10 -1.04 -4.32
CA MET A 148 28.42 -0.40 -4.19
C MET A 148 28.76 0.16 -2.80
N SER A 149 29.76 -0.48 -2.18
CA SER A 149 30.54 0.01 -1.05
C SER A 149 30.87 1.51 -1.17
N ASP A 150 30.39 2.30 -0.21
CA ASP A 150 31.14 3.47 0.25
C ASP A 150 31.09 3.56 1.77
N GLY A 151 32.24 3.83 2.36
CA GLY A 151 32.51 3.66 3.78
C GLY A 151 32.03 4.81 4.66
N GLY A 152 31.70 4.46 5.90
CA GLY A 152 31.86 5.30 7.10
C GLY A 152 30.88 6.47 7.31
N ASP A 153 30.13 6.45 8.41
CA ASP A 153 30.40 7.28 9.59
C ASP A 153 29.27 7.05 10.62
N ASP A 154 29.68 6.65 11.82
CA ASP A 154 28.84 6.40 12.98
C ASP A 154 28.45 7.74 13.61
N ARG A 155 27.28 8.28 13.22
CA ARG A 155 26.66 9.41 13.92
C ARG A 155 25.20 9.18 14.21
N ARG A 156 24.99 8.64 15.41
CA ARG A 156 23.81 8.78 16.27
C ARG A 156 23.09 10.12 16.04
N SER A 157 22.03 10.12 15.22
CA SER A 157 21.21 11.30 14.98
C SER A 157 19.79 11.05 15.50
N ARG A 158 19.41 11.84 16.51
CA ARG A 158 18.05 11.91 17.06
C ARG A 158 17.09 12.23 15.91
N ALA A 159 16.11 11.36 15.67
CA ALA A 159 15.00 11.66 14.78
C ALA A 159 14.28 12.94 15.25
N ARG A 160 14.41 14.03 14.48
CA ARG A 160 13.48 15.15 14.55
C ARG A 160 12.20 14.72 13.86
N LEU A 161 11.07 14.96 14.52
CA LEU A 161 9.76 14.97 13.88
C LEU A 161 9.80 16.04 12.79
N VAL A 162 9.77 15.63 11.52
CA VAL A 162 9.62 16.55 10.39
C VAL A 162 8.16 16.48 9.96
N GLU A 163 7.44 17.58 10.17
CA GLU A 163 6.14 17.83 9.56
C GLU A 163 6.31 17.88 8.04
N GLY A 164 5.70 16.94 7.31
CA GLY A 164 5.83 16.91 5.85
C GLY A 164 5.36 15.60 5.23
N SER A 165 4.06 15.36 5.27
CA SER A 165 3.40 14.33 4.46
C SER A 165 2.90 15.00 3.18
N THR A 166 3.45 14.63 2.02
CA THR A 166 2.99 15.14 0.73
C THR A 166 2.35 14.02 -0.08
N ILE A 167 1.16 14.30 -0.60
CA ILE A 167 0.62 13.53 -1.73
C ILE A 167 1.46 13.93 -2.95
N CYS A 168 1.91 12.95 -3.74
CA CYS A 168 2.68 13.26 -4.95
C CYS A 168 1.91 14.27 -5.83
N PRO A 169 2.52 15.38 -6.27
CA PRO A 169 1.81 16.56 -6.80
C PRO A 169 1.14 16.36 -8.19
N GLU A 170 1.04 15.16 -8.73
CA GLU A 170 0.56 14.93 -10.11
C GLU A 170 -0.97 14.80 -10.27
N LEU A 171 -1.77 15.00 -9.23
CA LEU A 171 -3.23 14.87 -9.33
C LEU A 171 -3.97 16.11 -8.81
N LYS A 172 -4.25 17.04 -9.72
CA LYS A 172 -5.41 17.95 -9.56
C LYS A 172 -6.68 17.08 -9.61
N ILE A 173 -7.35 16.96 -8.48
CA ILE A 173 -8.68 16.38 -8.39
C ILE A 173 -9.64 17.41 -8.98
N GLU A 174 -9.99 17.30 -10.26
CA GLU A 174 -11.13 18.03 -10.81
C GLU A 174 -12.42 17.32 -10.38
N SER A 175 -13.18 17.97 -9.51
CA SER A 175 -14.47 17.51 -9.03
C SER A 175 -15.54 17.62 -10.13
N SER A 176 -15.76 16.56 -10.90
CA SER A 176 -16.80 16.55 -11.95
C SER A 176 -18.18 16.08 -11.46
N GLN A 177 -18.48 16.11 -10.16
CA GLN A 177 -19.77 15.66 -9.63
C GLN A 177 -20.50 16.78 -8.89
N ALA A 178 -21.15 17.67 -9.64
CA ALA A 178 -22.10 18.64 -9.07
C ALA A 178 -23.33 18.92 -9.95
N LYS A 179 -23.57 18.19 -11.07
CA LYS A 179 -24.67 18.54 -12.00
C LYS A 179 -25.81 17.54 -12.15
N ASP A 180 -25.74 16.35 -11.53
CA ASP A 180 -26.79 15.33 -11.72
C ASP A 180 -27.80 15.21 -10.56
N ARG A 181 -27.68 16.03 -9.50
CA ARG A 181 -28.63 15.98 -8.37
C ARG A 181 -29.95 16.72 -8.60
N GLU A 182 -30.07 17.55 -9.63
CA GLU A 182 -31.30 18.34 -9.85
C GLU A 182 -32.33 17.63 -10.75
N LYS A 183 -31.91 16.64 -11.56
CA LYS A 183 -32.83 15.94 -12.47
C LYS A 183 -33.58 14.76 -11.86
N VAL A 184 -33.08 14.18 -10.76
CA VAL A 184 -33.73 13.01 -10.13
C VAL A 184 -34.92 13.43 -9.26
N THR A 185 -34.93 14.64 -8.73
CA THR A 185 -36.01 15.12 -7.84
C THR A 185 -37.26 15.56 -8.61
N LEU A 186 -37.12 16.04 -9.85
CA LEU A 186 -38.26 16.47 -10.68
C LEU A 186 -39.09 15.29 -11.22
N LYS A 187 -38.45 14.14 -11.52
CA LYS A 187 -39.17 12.97 -12.03
C LYS A 187 -40.03 12.23 -10.99
N ARG A 188 -39.79 12.42 -9.69
CA ARG A 188 -40.63 11.84 -8.63
C ARG A 188 -41.87 12.67 -8.30
N GLY A 189 -41.94 13.92 -8.75
CA GLY A 189 -43.12 14.78 -8.53
C GLY A 189 -44.23 14.58 -9.56
N GLU A 190 -43.89 14.13 -10.78
CA GLU A 190 -44.87 13.97 -11.87
C GLU A 190 -45.59 12.61 -11.84
N GLU A 191 -45.00 11.57 -11.21
CA GLU A 191 -45.59 10.22 -11.13
C GLU A 191 -46.59 10.06 -9.96
N GLU A 192 -46.60 10.97 -8.98
CA GLU A 192 -47.51 10.89 -7.82
C GLU A 192 -48.88 11.58 -8.05
N ASP A 193 -49.00 12.48 -9.04
CA ASP A 193 -50.27 13.15 -9.38
C ASP A 193 -51.16 12.36 -10.37
N GLU A 194 -50.61 11.37 -11.10
CA GLU A 194 -51.37 10.56 -12.06
C GLU A 194 -52.11 9.37 -11.40
N ILE A 195 -51.80 9.05 -10.14
CA ILE A 195 -52.43 7.94 -9.38
C ILE A 195 -53.63 8.44 -8.53
N ARG A 196 -53.86 9.77 -8.50
CA ARG A 196 -54.92 10.40 -7.68
C ARG A 196 -56.00 11.14 -8.47
N GLY A 197 -56.06 10.92 -9.79
CA GLY A 197 -57.13 11.36 -10.69
C GLY A 197 -58.18 10.29 -10.94
#